data_AF-A0A1B7V4V1-F1
#
_entry.id   AF-A0A1B7V4V1-F1
#
_cell.length_a   1.000
_cell.length_b   1.000
_cell.length_c   1.000
_cell.angle_alpha   90.00
_cell.angle_beta   90.00
_cell.angle_gamma   90.00
#
_symmetry.space_group_name_H-M   'P 1'
#
loop_
_entity.id
_entity.type
_entity.pdbx_description
1 polymer ?
#
loop_
_entity_poly.entity_id
_entity_poly.type
_entity_poly.pdbx_seq_one_letter_code
_entity_poly.pdbx_strand_id
1 'polypeptide(L)'
;MLDLLLITLLGFLGSFGHCFGMCGPLTVAFSLSKQQENPSWQQQLKFHTLLNLGRMLSYAIVGAGIGALGSVLVEGGQLAGVGSDLRRWIAIITGIMLIWFGLGQVKPDFLPHIPLLHPILKGNLHNRLSAAMLKLSAQTQWWTPALLGMTWGFMPCGFLYAAQIKAAATGNLWQATATMLAFGIGTLPIMLGIGVSTALISQDQRSQLFRLGGWVTLIIGAITLLRTGDTMTDYSGHAALICLNLSLIARPVNSFWSAPLRYRRALGVGAFVLSVVHTIHNLEHSLDWNLTAFWFLPLEFQWGMSAGAVALVLMLPAACTSFDVMQKSLGKHWRHIHLLSVPALLLSAIHTVMIGSHYLGAVRLSWQNQLAAVLLSLITLAVLLIRSRYSWLYLRLEKFYVPPNKSR
;
A
#
# COMPACT_ATOMS: atom_id res chain seq x y z
N MET A 1 14.77 23.60 -8.96
CA MET A 1 14.67 23.70 -7.48
C MET A 1 13.44 22.99 -6.94
N LEU A 2 12.25 23.13 -7.57
CA LEU A 2 11.04 22.39 -7.20
C LEU A 2 11.21 20.86 -7.18
N ASP A 3 11.93 20.28 -8.16
CA ASP A 3 12.15 18.83 -8.20
C ASP A 3 12.92 18.28 -7.00
N LEU A 4 13.95 18.98 -6.52
CA LEU A 4 14.72 18.54 -5.36
C LEU A 4 13.86 18.59 -4.09
N LEU A 5 13.04 19.64 -3.94
CA LEU A 5 12.11 19.78 -2.82
C LEU A 5 11.08 18.65 -2.81
N LEU A 6 10.50 18.30 -3.97
CA LEU A 6 9.56 17.18 -4.09
C LEU A 6 10.23 15.85 -3.72
N ILE A 7 11.49 15.65 -4.08
CA ILE A 7 12.22 14.42 -3.78
C ILE A 7 12.63 14.37 -2.29
N THR A 8 12.97 15.50 -1.68
CA THR A 8 13.17 15.59 -0.24
C THR A 8 11.88 15.30 0.51
N LEU A 9 10.74 15.84 0.07
CA LEU A 9 9.42 15.51 0.63
C LEU A 9 9.08 14.03 0.45
N LEU A 10 9.38 13.45 -0.71
CA LEU A 10 9.22 12.01 -0.97
C LEU A 10 10.06 11.19 0.02
N GLY A 11 11.32 11.59 0.26
CA GLY A 11 12.18 10.96 1.26
C GLY A 11 11.62 11.07 2.68
N PHE A 12 11.11 12.24 3.05
CA PHE A 12 10.54 12.49 4.37
C PHE A 12 9.23 11.71 4.60
N LEU A 13 8.24 11.87 3.71
CA LEU A 13 6.93 11.22 3.80
C LEU A 13 7.04 9.70 3.61
N GLY A 14 7.87 9.25 2.66
CA GLY A 14 8.13 7.83 2.45
C GLY A 14 8.79 7.17 3.66
N SER A 15 9.59 7.92 4.43
CA SER A 15 10.25 7.38 5.63
C SER A 15 9.28 7.12 6.79
N PHE A 16 8.20 7.89 6.91
CA PHE A 16 7.28 7.84 8.05
C PHE A 16 6.56 6.49 8.19
N GLY A 17 6.20 5.85 7.07
CA GLY A 17 5.57 4.53 7.06
C GLY A 17 6.55 3.39 6.73
N HIS A 18 7.26 3.52 5.61
CA HIS A 18 8.05 2.41 5.07
C HIS A 18 9.39 2.24 5.76
N CYS A 19 10.16 3.33 5.91
CA CYS A 19 11.43 3.23 6.62
C CYS A 19 11.21 3.01 8.12
N PHE A 20 10.17 3.57 8.73
CA PHE A 20 9.77 3.20 10.10
C PHE A 20 9.53 1.69 10.25
N GLY A 21 8.76 1.09 9.34
CA GLY A 21 8.43 -0.34 9.39
C GLY A 21 9.58 -1.27 9.01
N MET A 22 10.25 -1.04 7.89
CA MET A 22 11.26 -1.96 7.35
C MET A 22 12.68 -1.64 7.84
N CYS A 23 13.00 -0.36 7.92
CA CYS A 23 14.35 0.11 8.23
C CYS A 23 14.59 0.25 9.73
N GLY A 24 13.56 0.58 10.52
CA GLY A 24 13.64 0.72 11.98
C GLY A 24 14.12 -0.55 12.70
N PRO A 25 13.60 -1.74 12.38
CA PRO A 25 14.08 -2.98 12.98
C PRO A 25 15.57 -3.28 12.74
N LEU A 26 16.09 -2.98 11.53
CA LEU A 26 17.49 -3.18 11.18
C LEU A 26 18.41 -2.20 11.92
N THR A 27 18.00 -0.93 12.03
CA THR A 27 18.79 0.06 12.80
C THR A 27 18.88 -0.31 14.28
N VAL A 28 17.82 -0.90 14.83
CA VAL A 28 17.80 -1.44 16.20
C VAL A 28 18.70 -2.66 16.33
N ALA A 29 18.65 -3.60 15.38
CA ALA A 29 19.51 -4.78 15.39
C ALA A 29 21.01 -4.41 15.35
N PHE A 30 21.39 -3.42 14.53
CA PHE A 30 22.77 -2.92 14.48
C PHE A 30 23.18 -2.18 15.75
N SER A 31 22.27 -1.46 16.42
CA SER A 31 22.55 -0.85 17.71
C SER A 31 22.71 -1.87 18.83
N LEU A 32 22.04 -3.03 18.74
CA LEU A 32 22.10 -4.13 19.73
C LEU A 32 23.34 -5.01 19.57
N SER A 33 23.86 -5.17 18.35
CA SER A 33 25.13 -5.87 18.12
C SER A 33 26.32 -5.18 18.79
N LYS A 34 26.17 -3.90 19.13
CA LYS A 34 27.13 -3.19 19.96
C LYS A 34 26.86 -3.54 21.42
N GLN A 35 27.60 -4.52 21.92
CA GLN A 35 27.59 -5.01 23.30
C GLN A 35 28.09 -3.91 24.25
N GLN A 36 27.25 -2.91 24.51
CA GLN A 36 27.57 -1.78 25.37
C GLN A 36 26.42 -1.57 26.34
N GLU A 37 26.65 -1.94 27.60
CA GLU A 37 25.71 -1.73 28.70
C GLU A 37 25.50 -0.21 28.89
N ASN A 38 24.25 0.24 28.74
CA ASN A 38 23.81 1.64 28.86
C ASN A 38 24.55 2.66 27.98
N PRO A 39 24.30 2.68 26.65
CA PRO A 39 24.84 3.72 25.79
C PRO A 39 24.19 5.07 26.13
N SER A 40 25.00 6.10 26.29
CA SER A 40 24.47 7.46 26.45
C SER A 40 23.78 7.92 25.16
N TRP A 41 22.75 8.76 25.29
CA TRP A 41 22.00 9.32 24.15
C TRP A 41 22.90 9.91 23.06
N GLN A 42 24.01 10.54 23.46
CA GLN A 42 25.00 11.11 22.55
C GLN A 42 25.74 10.04 21.72
N GLN A 43 26.03 8.88 22.30
CA GLN A 43 26.70 7.78 21.60
C GLN A 43 25.76 7.10 20.59
N GLN A 44 24.47 6.99 20.93
CA GLN A 44 23.45 6.50 19.99
C GLN A 44 23.24 7.48 18.84
N LEU A 45 23.15 8.78 19.14
CA LEU A 45 23.04 9.80 18.10
C LEU A 45 24.24 9.75 17.15
N LYS A 46 25.47 9.66 17.70
CA LYS A 46 26.70 9.50 16.89
C LYS A 46 26.66 8.23 16.03
N PHE A 47 26.23 7.10 16.58
CA PHE A 47 26.14 5.85 15.82
C PHE A 47 25.16 5.98 14.65
N HIS A 48 23.96 6.50 14.90
CA HIS A 48 22.93 6.63 13.87
C HIS A 48 23.24 7.73 12.85
N THR A 49 23.94 8.81 13.22
CA THR A 49 24.39 9.81 12.25
C THR A 49 25.45 9.24 11.32
N LEU A 50 26.44 8.50 11.82
CA LEU A 50 27.44 7.82 10.98
C LEU A 50 26.79 6.77 10.07
N LEU A 51 25.82 6.01 10.59
CA LEU A 51 25.04 5.04 9.80
C LEU A 51 24.30 5.71 8.63
N ASN A 52 23.60 6.81 8.88
CA ASN A 52 22.86 7.52 7.84
C ASN A 52 23.81 8.25 6.86
N LEU A 53 24.97 8.74 7.32
CA LEU A 53 26.01 9.28 6.44
C LEU A 53 26.52 8.23 5.44
N GLY A 54 26.77 7.01 5.91
CA GLY A 54 27.12 5.88 5.03
C GLY A 54 26.04 5.60 3.98
N ARG A 55 24.77 5.60 4.40
CA ARG A 55 23.61 5.42 3.51
C ARG A 55 23.50 6.53 2.46
N MET A 56 23.70 7.79 2.86
CA MET A 56 23.72 8.93 1.94
C MET A 56 24.85 8.83 0.92
N LEU A 57 26.03 8.33 1.33
CA LEU A 57 27.14 8.12 0.41
C LEU A 57 26.79 7.07 -0.65
N SER A 58 26.20 5.94 -0.25
CA SER A 58 25.73 4.94 -1.22
C SER A 58 24.69 5.51 -2.19
N TYR A 59 23.76 6.35 -1.71
CA TYR A 59 22.79 7.02 -2.57
C TYR A 59 23.45 7.98 -3.56
N ALA A 60 24.46 8.73 -3.13
CA ALA A 60 25.24 9.59 -4.01
C ALA A 60 25.99 8.78 -5.08
N ILE A 61 26.65 7.68 -4.70
CA ILE A 61 27.38 6.80 -5.62
C ILE A 61 26.43 6.18 -6.66
N VAL A 62 25.29 5.65 -6.22
CA VAL A 62 24.28 5.07 -7.11
C VAL A 62 23.66 6.14 -8.01
N GLY A 63 23.38 7.33 -7.48
CA GLY A 63 22.88 8.46 -8.25
C GLY A 63 23.85 8.93 -9.32
N ALA A 64 25.14 9.06 -8.99
CA ALA A 64 26.18 9.40 -9.95
C ALA A 64 26.29 8.36 -11.06
N GLY A 65 26.29 7.06 -10.70
CA GLY A 65 26.36 5.98 -11.67
C GLY A 65 25.15 5.93 -12.62
N ILE A 66 23.94 5.99 -12.08
CA ILE A 66 22.71 5.97 -12.89
C ILE A 66 22.55 7.26 -13.70
N GLY A 67 22.97 8.41 -13.18
CA GLY A 67 22.97 9.69 -13.90
C GLY A 67 23.95 9.71 -15.08
N ALA A 68 25.14 9.15 -14.91
CA ALA A 68 26.11 8.99 -15.99
C ALA A 68 25.66 8.00 -17.07
N LEU A 69 25.02 6.89 -16.67
CA LEU A 69 24.41 5.97 -17.64
C LEU A 69 23.21 6.63 -18.34
N GLY A 70 22.42 7.41 -17.60
CA GLY A 70 21.29 8.17 -18.11
C GLY A 70 21.70 9.20 -19.17
N SER A 71 22.82 9.91 -18.98
CA SER A 71 23.30 10.89 -19.97
C SER A 71 23.58 10.24 -21.33
N VAL A 72 24.23 9.06 -21.33
CA VAL A 72 24.53 8.30 -22.56
C VAL A 72 23.26 7.75 -23.23
N LEU A 73 22.29 7.30 -22.44
CA LEU A 73 21.05 6.70 -22.94
C LEU A 73 20.03 7.75 -23.44
N VAL A 74 20.02 8.95 -22.85
CA VAL A 74 19.17 10.07 -23.27
C VAL A 74 19.69 10.67 -24.58
N GLU A 75 21.01 10.83 -24.72
CA GLU A 75 21.64 11.28 -25.96
C GLU A 75 21.49 10.26 -27.11
N GLY A 76 21.39 8.96 -26.78
CA GLY A 76 21.13 7.89 -27.75
C GLY A 76 19.67 7.72 -28.20
N GLY A 77 18.72 8.53 -27.72
CA GLY A 77 17.31 8.54 -28.16
C GLY A 77 16.47 7.30 -27.79
N GLN A 78 17.03 6.30 -27.10
CA GLN A 78 16.36 5.01 -26.84
C GLN A 78 15.44 5.00 -25.60
N LEU A 79 15.42 6.07 -24.79
CA LEU A 79 14.63 6.12 -23.55
C LEU A 79 13.16 6.51 -23.74
N ALA A 80 12.74 6.94 -24.93
CA ALA A 80 11.37 7.42 -25.15
C ALA A 80 10.29 6.32 -25.13
N GLY A 81 10.65 5.03 -25.12
CA GLY A 81 9.70 3.90 -25.11
C GLY A 81 10.00 2.77 -24.12
N VAL A 82 11.25 2.59 -23.67
CA VAL A 82 11.66 1.49 -22.77
C VAL A 82 11.29 1.74 -21.30
N GLY A 83 10.90 2.98 -20.96
CA GLY A 83 10.63 3.40 -19.59
C GLY A 83 9.43 2.70 -18.92
N SER A 84 8.37 2.34 -19.67
CA SER A 84 7.17 1.73 -19.07
C SER A 84 7.38 0.27 -18.69
N ASP A 85 7.91 -0.54 -19.61
CA ASP A 85 8.11 -1.98 -19.39
C ASP A 85 9.23 -2.27 -18.39
N LEU A 86 10.35 -1.55 -18.46
CA LEU A 86 11.43 -1.71 -17.49
C LEU A 86 10.97 -1.30 -16.08
N ARG A 87 10.24 -0.19 -15.96
CA ARG A 87 9.67 0.26 -14.68
C ARG A 87 8.65 -0.74 -14.14
N ARG A 88 7.86 -1.35 -15.02
CA ARG A 88 6.91 -2.42 -14.70
C ARG A 88 7.64 -3.65 -14.16
N TRP A 89 8.68 -4.15 -14.84
CA TRP A 89 9.46 -5.28 -14.37
C TRP A 89 10.16 -5.02 -13.04
N ILE A 90 10.78 -3.84 -12.86
CA ILE A 90 11.42 -3.45 -11.60
C ILE A 90 10.38 -3.41 -10.48
N ALA A 91 9.20 -2.85 -10.70
CA ALA A 91 8.16 -2.78 -9.67
C ALA A 91 7.55 -4.16 -9.33
N ILE A 92 7.40 -5.07 -10.31
CA ILE A 92 7.00 -6.47 -10.05
C ILE A 92 8.04 -7.17 -9.18
N ILE A 93 9.31 -7.13 -9.58
CA ILE A 93 10.41 -7.77 -8.84
C ILE A 93 10.48 -7.21 -7.42
N THR A 94 10.40 -5.88 -7.28
CA THR A 94 10.41 -5.20 -5.97
C THR A 94 9.24 -5.63 -5.10
N GLY A 95 8.03 -5.65 -5.66
CA GLY A 95 6.83 -6.00 -4.91
C GLY A 95 6.85 -7.46 -4.43
N ILE A 96 7.29 -8.40 -5.26
CA ILE A 96 7.50 -9.81 -4.86
C ILE A 96 8.55 -9.90 -3.75
N MET A 97 9.68 -9.20 -3.90
CA MET A 97 10.76 -9.20 -2.91
C MET A 97 10.29 -8.63 -1.56
N LEU A 98 9.52 -7.54 -1.57
CA LEU A 98 8.95 -6.93 -0.36
C LEU A 98 7.93 -7.85 0.33
N ILE A 99 7.10 -8.58 -0.43
CA ILE A 99 6.20 -9.58 0.14
C ILE A 99 7.00 -10.71 0.78
N TRP A 100 8.06 -11.19 0.12
CA TRP A 100 8.96 -12.22 0.63
C TRP A 100 9.60 -11.80 1.96
N PHE A 101 10.21 -10.60 2.01
CA PHE A 101 10.79 -10.05 3.24
C PHE A 101 9.74 -9.75 4.31
N GLY A 102 8.56 -9.27 3.95
CA GLY A 102 7.45 -9.01 4.87
C GLY A 102 6.95 -10.28 5.54
N LEU A 103 6.74 -11.36 4.77
CA LEU A 103 6.37 -12.68 5.29
C LEU A 103 7.41 -13.22 6.29
N GLY A 104 8.70 -13.11 5.94
CA GLY A 104 9.80 -13.51 6.83
C GLY A 104 9.86 -12.73 8.14
N GLN A 105 9.43 -11.45 8.13
CA GLN A 105 9.35 -10.62 9.34
C GLN A 105 8.10 -10.90 10.20
N VAL A 106 6.97 -11.29 9.60
CA VAL A 106 5.70 -11.56 10.30
C VAL A 106 5.68 -12.94 10.95
N LYS A 107 6.12 -13.97 10.23
CA LYS A 107 6.27 -15.35 10.75
C LYS A 107 7.47 -16.03 10.09
N PRO A 108 8.62 -16.13 10.77
CA PRO A 108 9.80 -16.78 10.22
C PRO A 108 9.56 -18.26 9.84
N ASP A 109 8.62 -18.94 10.52
CA ASP A 109 8.33 -20.37 10.29
C ASP A 109 7.34 -20.66 9.14
N PHE A 110 6.78 -19.63 8.47
CA PHE A 110 5.70 -19.81 7.49
C PHE A 110 6.19 -19.90 6.03
N LEU A 111 7.44 -19.50 5.75
CA LEU A 111 7.99 -19.58 4.40
C LEU A 111 8.42 -21.02 4.10
N PRO A 112 7.88 -21.66 3.03
CA PRO A 112 8.38 -22.95 2.58
C PRO A 112 9.86 -22.79 2.21
N HIS A 113 10.71 -23.71 2.66
CA HIS A 113 12.11 -23.77 2.29
C HIS A 113 12.19 -24.00 0.77
N ILE A 114 12.22 -22.95 -0.05
CA ILE A 114 12.19 -23.11 -1.50
C ILE A 114 13.54 -23.69 -1.96
N PRO A 115 13.55 -24.89 -2.58
CA PRO A 115 14.77 -25.53 -3.04
C PRO A 115 15.42 -24.84 -4.24
N LEU A 116 14.78 -23.83 -4.87
CA LEU A 116 15.33 -23.13 -6.03
C LEU A 116 16.46 -22.15 -5.69
N LEU A 117 16.55 -21.69 -4.44
CA LEU A 117 17.66 -20.86 -3.93
C LEU A 117 18.84 -21.71 -3.43
N HIS A 118 18.68 -23.03 -3.38
CA HIS A 118 19.71 -23.96 -2.90
C HIS A 118 21.02 -23.98 -3.72
N PRO A 119 21.08 -23.62 -5.02
CA PRO A 119 22.36 -23.50 -5.72
C PRO A 119 23.17 -22.27 -5.31
N ILE A 120 22.50 -21.17 -4.90
CA ILE A 120 23.15 -19.92 -4.47
C ILE A 120 23.47 -19.96 -2.96
N LEU A 121 22.63 -20.62 -2.16
CA LEU A 121 22.88 -20.87 -0.72
C LEU A 121 23.96 -21.92 -0.44
N LYS A 122 24.25 -22.84 -1.38
CA LYS A 122 25.35 -23.80 -1.25
C LYS A 122 26.74 -23.19 -1.50
N GLY A 123 26.81 -21.97 -2.03
CA GLY A 123 28.07 -21.29 -2.25
C GLY A 123 28.66 -20.81 -0.93
N ASN A 124 29.92 -21.15 -0.67
CA ASN A 124 30.77 -20.56 0.37
C ASN A 124 30.64 -19.03 0.50
N LEU A 125 30.12 -18.34 -0.53
CA LEU A 125 29.84 -16.91 -0.53
C LEU A 125 28.77 -16.49 0.47
N HIS A 126 27.60 -17.16 0.60
CA HIS A 126 26.57 -16.72 1.56
C HIS A 126 27.10 -16.85 2.99
N ASN A 127 27.68 -17.99 3.34
CA ASN A 127 28.28 -18.20 4.66
C ASN A 127 29.48 -17.27 4.92
N ARG A 128 30.29 -16.96 3.90
CA ARG A 128 31.38 -15.97 4.02
C ARG A 128 30.87 -14.55 4.15
N LEU A 129 29.80 -14.16 3.45
CA LEU A 129 29.21 -12.84 3.53
C LEU A 129 28.50 -12.65 4.88
N SER A 130 27.76 -13.66 5.34
CA SER A 130 27.12 -13.71 6.65
C SER A 130 28.16 -13.70 7.77
N ALA A 131 29.23 -14.50 7.65
CA ALA A 131 30.35 -14.49 8.60
C ALA A 131 31.14 -13.17 8.55
N ALA A 132 31.32 -12.56 7.38
CA ALA A 132 31.96 -11.26 7.24
C ALA A 132 31.09 -10.15 7.83
N MET A 133 29.77 -10.17 7.61
CA MET A 133 28.82 -9.24 8.23
C MET A 133 28.81 -9.41 9.75
N LEU A 134 28.80 -10.64 10.27
CA LEU A 134 28.88 -10.91 11.71
C LEU A 134 30.22 -10.45 12.30
N LYS A 135 31.34 -10.74 11.61
CA LYS A 135 32.68 -10.34 12.04
C LYS A 135 32.87 -8.82 12.00
N LEU A 136 32.27 -8.15 11.01
CA LEU A 136 32.29 -6.69 10.87
C LEU A 136 31.35 -6.02 11.89
N SER A 137 30.17 -6.59 12.12
CA SER A 137 29.22 -6.13 13.15
C SER A 137 29.77 -6.32 14.57
N ALA A 138 30.61 -7.33 14.78
CA ALA A 138 31.31 -7.57 16.04
C ALA A 138 32.55 -6.68 16.24
N GLN A 139 33.01 -5.96 15.22
CA GLN A 139 34.14 -5.03 15.34
C GLN A 139 33.67 -3.65 15.81
N THR A 140 34.15 -3.25 16.99
CA THR A 140 33.87 -1.97 17.67
C THR A 140 34.64 -0.77 17.13
N GLN A 141 34.90 -0.74 15.83
CA GLN A 141 35.59 0.39 15.20
C GLN A 141 34.64 1.57 14.93
N TRP A 142 35.17 2.79 14.93
CA TRP A 142 34.38 4.02 14.76
C TRP A 142 33.72 4.15 13.37
N TRP A 143 34.24 3.47 12.35
CA TRP A 143 33.76 3.47 10.96
C TRP A 143 32.80 2.32 10.63
N THR A 144 32.65 1.33 11.53
CA THR A 144 31.70 0.22 11.38
C THR A 144 30.27 0.70 11.08
N PRO A 145 29.71 1.73 11.76
CA PRO A 145 28.37 2.21 11.48
C PRO A 145 28.26 2.80 10.07
N ALA A 146 29.26 3.54 9.60
CA ALA A 146 29.25 4.09 8.25
C ALA A 146 29.29 2.99 7.18
N LEU A 147 30.07 1.92 7.40
CA LEU A 147 30.17 0.80 6.46
C LEU A 147 28.88 -0.04 6.43
N LEU A 148 28.25 -0.26 7.59
CA LEU A 148 26.91 -0.86 7.67
C LEU A 148 25.88 0.02 6.95
N GLY A 149 26.00 1.34 7.08
CA GLY A 149 25.15 2.30 6.38
C GLY A 149 25.32 2.24 4.87
N MET A 150 26.57 2.11 4.39
CA MET A 150 26.85 1.98 2.97
C MET A 150 26.24 0.71 2.39
N THR A 151 26.49 -0.44 3.02
CA THR A 151 25.94 -1.73 2.58
C THR A 151 24.42 -1.74 2.61
N TRP A 152 23.83 -1.15 3.64
CA TRP A 152 22.38 -1.02 3.76
C TRP A 152 21.76 -0.05 2.74
N GLY A 153 22.48 1.00 2.35
CA GLY A 153 22.07 1.92 1.30
C GLY A 153 21.91 1.27 -0.09
N PHE A 154 22.47 0.08 -0.30
CA PHE A 154 22.23 -0.69 -1.54
C PHE A 154 20.95 -1.53 -1.49
N MET A 155 20.24 -1.60 -0.36
CA MET A 155 18.99 -2.34 -0.31
C MET A 155 17.92 -1.67 -1.19
N PRO A 156 17.34 -2.40 -2.16
CA PRO A 156 16.33 -1.84 -3.03
C PRO A 156 15.00 -1.68 -2.29
N CYS A 157 14.40 -0.49 -2.40
CA CYS A 157 13.03 -0.25 -1.93
C CYS A 157 12.25 0.64 -2.91
N GLY A 158 10.92 0.54 -2.91
CA GLY A 158 10.07 1.21 -3.91
C GLY A 158 10.26 2.74 -3.98
N PHE A 159 10.44 3.40 -2.84
CA PHE A 159 10.71 4.84 -2.78
C PHE A 159 12.11 5.19 -3.29
N LEU A 160 13.10 4.36 -2.99
CA LEU A 160 14.46 4.52 -3.50
C LEU A 160 14.47 4.36 -5.03
N TYR A 161 13.71 3.42 -5.58
CA TYR A 161 13.57 3.26 -7.04
C TYR A 161 12.91 4.46 -7.70
N ALA A 162 11.86 5.02 -7.09
CA ALA A 162 11.24 6.24 -7.61
C ALA A 162 12.25 7.41 -7.68
N ALA A 163 13.08 7.57 -6.65
CA ALA A 163 14.16 8.56 -6.64
C ALA A 163 15.25 8.24 -7.67
N GLN A 164 15.66 6.97 -7.81
CA GLN A 164 16.66 6.53 -8.80
C GLN A 164 16.18 6.71 -10.24
N ILE A 165 14.92 6.43 -10.55
CA ILE A 165 14.32 6.66 -11.87
C ILE A 165 14.31 8.16 -12.18
N LYS A 166 13.92 9.00 -11.21
CA LYS A 166 13.97 10.47 -11.38
C LYS A 166 15.41 10.95 -11.55
N ALA A 167 16.38 10.39 -10.83
CA ALA A 167 17.80 10.67 -10.98
C ALA A 167 18.30 10.28 -12.39
N ALA A 168 17.92 9.10 -12.89
CA ALA A 168 18.22 8.65 -14.25
C ALA A 168 17.66 9.60 -15.31
N ALA A 169 16.42 10.07 -15.11
CA ALA A 169 15.74 10.99 -16.02
C ALA A 169 16.40 12.38 -16.09
N THR A 170 17.26 12.76 -15.13
CA THR A 170 17.99 14.03 -15.21
C THR A 170 19.06 14.04 -16.31
N GLY A 171 19.53 12.87 -16.74
CA GLY A 171 20.56 12.74 -17.79
C GLY A 171 21.88 13.47 -17.46
N ASN A 172 22.15 13.80 -16.19
CA ASN A 172 23.34 14.52 -15.77
C ASN A 172 23.85 13.98 -14.43
N LEU A 173 25.13 13.64 -14.36
CA LEU A 173 25.77 13.07 -13.16
C LEU A 173 25.58 13.97 -11.92
N TRP A 174 25.74 15.29 -12.04
CA TRP A 174 25.62 16.23 -10.92
C TRP A 174 24.18 16.34 -10.45
N GLN A 175 23.22 16.45 -11.37
CA GLN A 175 21.80 16.56 -11.03
C GLN A 175 21.26 15.24 -10.45
N ALA A 176 21.69 14.10 -10.96
CA ALA A 176 21.33 12.79 -10.43
C ALA A 176 21.90 12.56 -9.02
N THR A 177 23.16 12.95 -8.79
CA THR A 177 23.79 12.89 -7.46
C THR A 177 23.06 13.81 -6.47
N ALA A 178 22.79 15.06 -6.87
CA ALA A 178 22.05 16.02 -6.05
C ALA A 178 20.63 15.54 -5.73
N THR A 179 19.96 14.89 -6.69
CA THR A 179 18.64 14.27 -6.53
C THR A 179 18.66 13.18 -5.45
N MET A 180 19.62 12.27 -5.52
CA MET A 180 19.74 11.17 -4.54
C MET A 180 20.19 11.66 -3.16
N LEU A 181 21.02 12.71 -3.10
CA LEU A 181 21.36 13.37 -1.84
C LEU A 181 20.15 14.08 -1.23
N ALA A 182 19.35 14.78 -2.04
CA ALA A 182 18.11 15.42 -1.59
C ALA A 182 17.12 14.41 -1.01
N PHE A 183 17.01 13.23 -1.62
CA PHE A 183 16.26 12.09 -1.08
C PHE A 183 16.85 11.62 0.26
N GLY A 184 18.16 11.40 0.34
CA GLY A 184 18.86 11.00 1.55
C GLY A 184 18.65 11.97 2.72
N ILE A 185 18.79 13.27 2.47
CA ILE A 185 18.54 14.34 3.45
C ILE A 185 17.08 14.29 3.95
N GLY A 186 16.11 14.06 3.05
CA GLY A 186 14.70 13.90 3.43
C GLY A 186 14.44 12.72 4.38
N THR A 187 15.19 11.62 4.23
CA THR A 187 15.04 10.42 5.08
C THR A 187 15.72 10.55 6.46
N LEU A 188 16.72 11.42 6.58
CA LEU A 188 17.57 11.58 7.76
C LEU A 188 16.80 11.92 9.06
N PRO A 189 15.89 12.92 9.12
CA PRO A 189 15.23 13.30 10.36
C PRO A 189 14.39 12.16 10.96
N ILE A 190 13.71 11.39 10.12
CA ILE A 190 12.90 10.24 10.56
C ILE A 190 13.78 9.09 11.02
N MET A 191 14.85 8.76 10.29
CA MET A 191 15.75 7.67 10.65
C MET A 191 16.52 7.96 11.94
N LEU A 192 16.96 9.20 12.15
CA LEU A 192 17.54 9.64 13.42
C LEU A 192 16.50 9.58 14.53
N GLY A 193 15.30 10.11 14.30
CA GLY A 193 14.20 10.06 15.25
C GLY A 193 13.89 8.64 15.73
N ILE A 194 13.88 7.65 14.82
CA ILE A 194 13.67 6.24 15.16
C ILE A 194 14.84 5.68 15.97
N GLY A 195 16.07 5.82 15.48
CA GLY A 195 17.25 5.26 16.18
C GLY A 195 17.36 5.76 17.61
N VAL A 196 17.09 7.05 17.78
CA VAL A 196 17.08 7.75 19.06
C VAL A 196 15.89 7.33 19.95
N SER A 197 14.68 7.22 19.39
CA SER A 197 13.48 6.79 20.14
C SER A 197 13.54 5.33 20.58
N THR A 198 14.22 4.46 19.82
CA THR A 198 14.29 3.03 20.16
C THR A 198 15.06 2.74 21.44
N ALA A 199 15.93 3.66 21.87
CA ALA A 199 16.60 3.62 23.16
C ALA A 199 15.63 3.72 24.36
N LEU A 200 14.49 4.37 24.16
CA LEU A 200 13.44 4.56 25.17
C LEU A 200 12.43 3.41 25.19
N ILE A 201 12.49 2.48 24.23
CA ILE A 201 11.50 1.41 24.03
C ILE A 201 11.98 0.10 24.65
N SER A 202 11.08 -0.61 25.35
CA SER A 202 11.35 -1.91 25.99
C SER A 202 11.48 -3.07 24.99
N GLN A 203 12.14 -4.17 25.38
CA GLN A 203 12.44 -5.32 24.51
C GLN A 203 11.17 -5.95 23.88
N ASP A 204 10.06 -6.02 24.62
CA ASP A 204 8.79 -6.55 24.11
C ASP A 204 8.16 -5.66 23.04
N GLN A 205 8.18 -4.33 23.25
CA GLN A 205 7.69 -3.36 22.27
C GLN A 205 8.54 -3.35 20.99
N ARG A 206 9.84 -3.65 21.09
CA ARG A 206 10.73 -3.82 19.92
C ARG A 206 10.33 -5.03 19.07
N SER A 207 9.97 -6.16 19.70
CA SER A 207 9.50 -7.35 18.96
C SER A 207 8.18 -7.11 18.24
N GLN A 208 7.28 -6.32 18.84
CA GLN A 208 6.01 -5.93 18.24
C GLN A 208 6.23 -4.96 17.08
N LEU A 209 7.18 -4.01 17.23
CA LEU A 209 7.59 -3.12 16.16
C LEU A 209 8.16 -3.87 14.94
N PHE A 210 8.96 -4.92 15.17
CA PHE A 210 9.47 -5.80 14.11
C PHE A 210 8.33 -6.49 13.34
N ARG A 211 7.35 -7.07 14.04
CA ARG A 211 6.19 -7.71 13.41
C ARG A 211 5.29 -6.72 12.69
N LEU A 212 5.06 -5.53 13.28
CA LEU A 212 4.30 -4.45 12.66
C LEU A 212 4.98 -3.95 11.37
N GLY A 213 6.31 -3.83 11.42
CA GLY A 213 7.16 -3.52 10.27
C GLY A 213 7.04 -4.54 9.13
N GLY A 214 6.99 -5.83 9.47
CA GLY A 214 6.70 -6.91 8.52
C GLY A 214 5.33 -6.78 7.84
N TRP A 215 4.27 -6.49 8.61
CA TRP A 215 2.93 -6.26 8.05
C TRP A 215 2.89 -5.04 7.13
N VAL A 216 3.51 -3.93 7.53
CA VAL A 216 3.61 -2.72 6.70
C VAL A 216 4.38 -3.02 5.41
N THR A 217 5.48 -3.75 5.49
CA THR A 217 6.29 -4.14 4.31
C THR A 217 5.50 -5.04 3.36
N LEU A 218 4.74 -5.99 3.89
CA LEU A 218 3.88 -6.88 3.10
C LEU A 218 2.77 -6.10 2.39
N ILE A 219 2.11 -5.17 3.10
CA ILE A 219 1.07 -4.30 2.51
C ILE A 219 1.66 -3.42 1.41
N ILE A 220 2.83 -2.81 1.64
CA ILE A 220 3.51 -1.99 0.63
C ILE A 220 3.92 -2.83 -0.58
N GLY A 221 4.44 -4.05 -0.37
CA GLY A 221 4.76 -4.97 -1.46
C GLY A 221 3.54 -5.36 -2.28
N ALA A 222 2.42 -5.66 -1.61
CA ALA A 222 1.14 -5.95 -2.25
C ALA A 222 0.60 -4.74 -3.03
N ILE A 223 0.60 -3.54 -2.44
CA ILE A 223 0.20 -2.29 -3.13
C ILE A 223 1.11 -2.04 -4.33
N THR A 224 2.42 -2.28 -4.21
CA THR A 224 3.39 -2.09 -5.31
C THR A 224 3.06 -3.02 -6.48
N LEU A 225 2.79 -4.30 -6.23
CA LEU A 225 2.36 -5.25 -7.27
C LEU A 225 1.01 -4.85 -7.89
N LEU A 226 0.04 -4.48 -7.06
CA LEU A 226 -1.29 -4.05 -7.51
C LEU A 226 -1.21 -2.78 -8.37
N ARG A 227 -0.27 -1.87 -8.08
CA ARG A 227 -0.04 -0.64 -8.85
C ARG A 227 0.68 -0.86 -10.17
N THR A 228 1.37 -1.98 -10.34
CA THR A 228 2.26 -2.19 -11.48
C THR A 228 1.51 -2.68 -12.74
N GLY A 229 0.26 -3.10 -12.61
CA GLY A 229 -0.62 -3.26 -13.76
C GLY A 229 -1.54 -2.05 -13.90
N ASP A 230 -2.03 -1.79 -15.11
CA ASP A 230 -3.21 -0.92 -15.38
C ASP A 230 -4.51 -1.48 -14.75
N THR A 231 -4.38 -2.45 -13.84
CA THR A 231 -5.41 -3.22 -13.15
C THR A 231 -5.73 -2.67 -11.75
N MET A 232 -5.01 -1.65 -11.27
CA MET A 232 -5.23 -1.04 -9.96
C MET A 232 -6.56 -0.27 -9.87
N THR A 233 -6.97 0.33 -10.99
CA THR A 233 -8.31 0.90 -11.24
C THR A 233 -9.41 -0.12 -10.95
N ASP A 234 -9.24 -1.35 -11.45
CA ASP A 234 -10.23 -2.43 -11.37
C ASP A 234 -10.29 -3.03 -9.96
N TYR A 235 -9.15 -3.35 -9.34
CA TYR A 235 -9.15 -4.03 -8.03
C TYR A 235 -9.72 -3.17 -6.91
N SER A 236 -9.43 -1.86 -6.90
CA SER A 236 -9.94 -0.96 -5.85
C SER A 236 -11.47 -0.80 -5.92
N GLY A 237 -12.03 -0.65 -7.13
CA GLY A 237 -13.47 -0.60 -7.35
C GLY A 237 -14.18 -1.92 -7.03
N HIS A 238 -13.64 -3.05 -7.48
CA HIS A 238 -14.20 -4.37 -7.19
C HIS A 238 -14.11 -4.72 -5.70
N ALA A 239 -12.97 -4.46 -5.05
CA ALA A 239 -12.82 -4.67 -3.62
C ALA A 239 -13.80 -3.80 -2.82
N ALA A 240 -14.02 -2.54 -3.23
CA ALA A 240 -15.02 -1.68 -2.61
C ALA A 240 -16.43 -2.26 -2.70
N LEU A 241 -16.83 -2.74 -3.88
CA LEU A 241 -18.14 -3.33 -4.12
C LEU A 241 -18.34 -4.66 -3.36
N ILE A 242 -17.31 -5.51 -3.29
CA ILE A 242 -17.32 -6.74 -2.48
C ILE A 242 -17.45 -6.41 -0.99
N CYS A 243 -16.67 -5.46 -0.48
CA CYS A 243 -16.76 -5.02 0.91
C CYS A 243 -18.14 -4.44 1.24
N LEU A 244 -18.73 -3.65 0.34
CA LEU A 244 -20.06 -3.09 0.49
C LEU A 244 -21.13 -4.20 0.54
N ASN A 245 -21.07 -5.17 -0.40
CA ASN A 245 -21.97 -6.32 -0.42
C ASN A 245 -21.87 -7.15 0.86
N LEU A 246 -20.65 -7.50 1.29
CA LEU A 246 -20.42 -8.24 2.53
C LEU A 246 -20.96 -7.49 3.75
N SER A 247 -20.80 -6.17 3.81
CA SER A 247 -21.29 -5.34 4.92
C SER A 247 -22.83 -5.32 5.02
N LEU A 248 -23.53 -5.47 3.88
CA LEU A 248 -24.99 -5.45 3.78
C LEU A 248 -25.60 -6.82 4.10
N ILE A 249 -24.96 -7.92 3.69
CA ILE A 249 -25.43 -9.30 3.99
C ILE A 249 -24.95 -9.82 5.36
N ALA A 250 -24.02 -9.13 6.01
CA ALA A 250 -23.40 -9.58 7.26
C ALA A 250 -24.41 -9.96 8.36
N ARG A 251 -25.53 -9.23 8.50
CA ARG A 251 -26.56 -9.53 9.50
C ARG A 251 -27.46 -10.71 9.12
N PRO A 252 -28.12 -10.73 7.94
CA PRO A 252 -29.01 -11.84 7.58
C PRO A 252 -28.27 -13.19 7.45
N VAL A 253 -26.99 -13.18 7.06
CA VAL A 253 -26.20 -14.42 6.85
C VAL A 253 -25.50 -14.88 8.14
N ASN A 254 -25.56 -14.12 9.23
CA ASN A 254 -24.81 -14.42 10.46
C ASN A 254 -25.07 -15.81 11.04
N SER A 255 -26.26 -16.37 10.82
CA SER A 255 -26.58 -17.73 11.30
C SER A 255 -25.73 -18.82 10.64
N PHE A 256 -25.25 -18.60 9.41
CA PHE A 256 -24.43 -19.56 8.67
C PHE A 256 -22.96 -19.13 8.60
N TRP A 257 -22.71 -17.83 8.58
CA TRP A 257 -21.37 -17.26 8.49
C TRP A 257 -21.23 -16.00 9.35
N SER A 258 -20.57 -16.12 10.49
CA SER A 258 -20.47 -15.06 11.50
C SER A 258 -19.33 -14.06 11.27
N ALA A 259 -18.35 -14.41 10.43
CA ALA A 259 -17.16 -13.58 10.19
C ALA A 259 -17.50 -12.18 9.60
N PRO A 260 -18.39 -12.04 8.61
CA PRO A 260 -18.76 -10.72 8.09
C PRO A 260 -19.44 -9.83 9.12
N LEU A 261 -20.19 -10.40 10.09
CA LEU A 261 -20.80 -9.62 11.16
C LEU A 261 -19.75 -9.06 12.13
N ARG A 262 -18.74 -9.86 12.47
CA ARG A 262 -17.62 -9.44 13.35
C ARG A 262 -16.87 -8.24 12.77
N TYR A 263 -16.67 -8.22 11.46
CA TYR A 263 -15.92 -7.16 10.77
C TYR A 263 -16.80 -6.18 10.00
N ARG A 264 -18.12 -6.16 10.24
CA ARG A 264 -19.08 -5.36 9.44
C ARG A 264 -18.72 -3.88 9.36
N ARG A 265 -18.26 -3.28 10.47
CA ARG A 265 -17.83 -1.87 10.53
C ARG A 265 -16.59 -1.64 9.66
N ALA A 266 -15.58 -2.50 9.78
CA ALA A 266 -14.36 -2.44 8.99
C ALA A 266 -14.63 -2.66 7.49
N LEU A 267 -15.55 -3.57 7.14
CA LEU A 267 -15.97 -3.80 5.76
C LEU A 267 -16.67 -2.56 5.17
N GLY A 268 -17.57 -1.91 5.92
CA GLY A 268 -18.25 -0.69 5.46
C GLY A 268 -17.32 0.51 5.29
N VAL A 269 -16.46 0.78 6.27
CA VAL A 269 -15.45 1.86 6.18
C VAL A 269 -14.41 1.54 5.11
N GLY A 270 -13.99 0.28 5.01
CA GLY A 270 -13.08 -0.20 3.96
C GLY A 270 -13.65 -0.01 2.57
N ALA A 271 -14.94 -0.31 2.36
CA ALA A 271 -15.63 -0.05 1.09
C ALA A 271 -15.59 1.43 0.72
N PHE A 272 -15.82 2.33 1.68
CA PHE A 272 -15.74 3.77 1.45
C PHE A 272 -14.33 4.23 1.10
N VAL A 273 -13.32 3.83 1.89
CA VAL A 273 -11.91 4.21 1.64
C VAL A 273 -11.44 3.71 0.27
N LEU A 274 -11.75 2.46 -0.07
CA LEU A 274 -11.41 1.88 -1.37
C LEU A 274 -12.12 2.62 -2.52
N SER A 275 -13.36 3.06 -2.33
CA SER A 275 -14.09 3.88 -3.32
C SER A 275 -13.46 5.26 -3.52
N VAL A 276 -12.97 5.89 -2.44
CA VAL A 276 -12.21 7.15 -2.52
C VAL A 276 -10.91 6.96 -3.29
N VAL A 277 -10.15 5.91 -2.97
CA VAL A 277 -8.90 5.57 -3.68
C VAL A 277 -9.17 5.32 -5.17
N HIS A 278 -10.22 4.55 -5.50
CA HIS A 278 -10.66 4.32 -6.87
C HIS A 278 -11.00 5.64 -7.58
N THR A 279 -11.73 6.54 -6.92
CA THR A 279 -12.14 7.84 -7.50
C THR A 279 -10.94 8.75 -7.76
N ILE A 280 -10.04 8.90 -6.79
CA ILE A 280 -8.83 9.73 -6.92
C ILE A 280 -7.95 9.20 -8.06
N HIS A 281 -7.77 7.88 -8.12
CA HIS A 281 -6.95 7.27 -9.15
C HIS A 281 -7.52 7.46 -10.56
N ASN A 282 -8.84 7.33 -10.74
CA ASN A 282 -9.48 7.61 -12.03
C ASN A 282 -9.49 9.11 -12.39
N LEU A 283 -9.62 10.00 -11.41
CA LEU A 283 -9.55 11.45 -11.64
C LEU A 283 -8.15 11.88 -12.10
N GLU A 284 -7.10 11.28 -11.54
CA GLU A 284 -5.71 11.51 -11.95
C GLU A 284 -5.41 10.85 -13.30
N HIS A 285 -5.78 9.57 -13.49
CA HIS A 285 -5.38 8.81 -14.67
C HIS A 285 -6.24 9.07 -15.92
N SER A 286 -7.55 9.27 -15.76
CA SER A 286 -8.49 9.42 -16.87
C SER A 286 -8.84 10.87 -17.19
N LEU A 287 -8.80 11.76 -16.20
CA LEU A 287 -9.20 13.16 -16.37
C LEU A 287 -8.04 14.15 -16.17
N ASP A 288 -6.87 13.72 -15.69
CA ASP A 288 -5.75 14.59 -15.33
C ASP A 288 -6.19 15.80 -14.48
N TRP A 289 -7.09 15.56 -13.52
CA TRP A 289 -7.75 16.59 -12.70
C TRP A 289 -8.56 17.66 -13.46
N ASN A 290 -8.74 17.53 -14.77
CA ASN A 290 -9.55 18.43 -15.59
C ASN A 290 -11.03 18.05 -15.55
N LEU A 291 -11.76 18.61 -14.59
CA LEU A 291 -13.20 18.39 -14.45
C LEU A 291 -14.03 18.93 -15.61
N THR A 292 -13.50 19.84 -16.43
CA THR A 292 -14.24 20.33 -17.61
C THR A 292 -14.36 19.27 -18.69
N ALA A 293 -13.40 18.32 -18.73
CA ALA A 293 -13.42 17.17 -19.64
C ALA A 293 -14.66 16.29 -19.46
N PHE A 294 -15.27 16.28 -18.27
CA PHE A 294 -16.49 15.54 -17.97
C PHE A 294 -17.63 15.86 -18.96
N TRP A 295 -17.80 17.14 -19.31
CA TRP A 295 -18.88 17.59 -20.19
C TRP A 295 -18.70 17.16 -21.65
N PHE A 296 -17.47 16.76 -22.02
CA PHE A 296 -17.14 16.30 -23.37
C PHE A 296 -17.25 14.77 -23.51
N LEU A 297 -17.46 14.04 -22.41
CA LEU A 297 -17.66 12.60 -22.45
C LEU A 297 -19.03 12.24 -23.03
N PRO A 298 -19.20 11.07 -23.68
CA PRO A 298 -20.52 10.59 -24.07
C PRO A 298 -21.49 10.49 -22.90
N LEU A 299 -22.78 10.72 -23.16
CA LEU A 299 -23.85 10.73 -22.14
C LEU A 299 -23.85 9.48 -21.25
N GLU A 300 -23.59 8.29 -21.82
CA GLU A 300 -23.50 7.03 -21.07
C GLU A 300 -22.44 7.07 -19.96
N PHE A 301 -21.25 7.61 -20.24
CA PHE A 301 -20.17 7.74 -19.25
C PHE A 301 -20.48 8.83 -18.23
N GLN A 302 -21.12 9.93 -18.64
CA GLN A 302 -21.53 10.99 -17.72
C GLN A 302 -22.53 10.48 -16.67
N TRP A 303 -23.54 9.72 -17.11
CA TRP A 303 -24.52 9.10 -16.22
C TRP A 303 -23.89 8.03 -15.33
N GLY A 304 -22.99 7.20 -15.87
CA GLY A 304 -22.25 6.22 -15.08
C GLY A 304 -21.39 6.89 -13.99
N MET A 305 -20.64 7.94 -14.33
CA MET A 305 -19.75 8.65 -13.40
C MET A 305 -20.53 9.39 -12.33
N SER A 306 -21.64 10.06 -12.71
CA SER A 306 -22.51 10.73 -11.75
C SER A 306 -23.17 9.75 -10.78
N ALA A 307 -23.60 8.57 -11.23
CA ALA A 307 -24.10 7.52 -10.34
C ALA A 307 -23.04 7.09 -9.30
N GLY A 308 -21.79 6.91 -9.73
CA GLY A 308 -20.67 6.60 -8.84
C GLY A 308 -20.39 7.71 -7.81
N ALA A 309 -20.39 8.97 -8.26
CA ALA A 309 -20.20 10.13 -7.38
C ALA A 309 -21.31 10.25 -6.33
N VAL A 310 -22.57 10.06 -6.73
CA VAL A 310 -23.70 10.08 -5.80
C VAL A 310 -23.63 8.91 -4.81
N ALA A 311 -23.24 7.70 -5.27
CA ALA A 311 -23.03 6.56 -4.38
C ALA A 311 -21.98 6.85 -3.30
N LEU A 312 -20.85 7.47 -3.68
CA LEU A 312 -19.78 7.86 -2.76
C LEU A 312 -20.28 8.88 -1.72
N VAL A 313 -21.06 9.88 -2.15
CA VAL A 313 -21.67 10.88 -1.24
C VAL A 313 -22.64 10.22 -0.26
N LEU A 314 -23.45 9.24 -0.71
CA LEU A 314 -24.37 8.51 0.17
C LEU A 314 -23.65 7.64 1.21
N MET A 315 -22.44 7.15 0.90
CA MET A 315 -21.62 6.37 1.84
C MET A 315 -20.88 7.22 2.87
N LEU A 316 -20.59 8.49 2.55
CA LEU A 316 -19.80 9.40 3.40
C LEU A 316 -20.36 9.54 4.83
N PRO A 317 -21.67 9.82 5.05
CA PRO A 317 -22.21 9.92 6.40
C PRO A 317 -22.03 8.64 7.23
N ALA A 318 -22.19 7.46 6.62
CA ALA A 318 -22.02 6.19 7.31
C ALA A 318 -20.56 5.93 7.70
N ALA A 319 -19.61 6.35 6.85
CA ALA A 319 -18.18 6.25 7.13
C ALA A 319 -17.75 7.22 8.24
N CYS A 320 -18.14 8.50 8.16
CA CYS A 320 -17.80 9.52 9.15
C CYS A 320 -18.40 9.22 10.54
N THR A 321 -19.60 8.62 10.59
CA THR A 321 -20.29 8.30 11.85
C THR A 321 -19.97 6.91 12.40
N SER A 322 -18.87 6.29 11.93
CA SER A 322 -18.48 4.94 12.30
C SER A 322 -17.73 4.82 13.64
N PHE A 323 -17.53 5.91 14.39
CA PHE A 323 -16.90 5.90 15.71
C PHE A 323 -17.92 5.67 16.83
N ASP A 324 -17.50 5.03 17.93
CA ASP A 324 -18.40 4.64 19.03
C ASP A 324 -19.09 5.84 19.69
N VAL A 325 -18.41 6.99 19.76
CA VAL A 325 -18.95 8.24 20.30
C VAL A 325 -20.13 8.73 19.45
N MET A 326 -19.95 8.75 18.13
CA MET A 326 -20.97 9.25 17.20
C MET A 326 -22.15 8.29 17.08
N GLN A 327 -21.90 6.98 17.15
CA GLN A 327 -22.95 5.97 17.20
C GLN A 327 -23.85 6.14 18.44
N LYS A 328 -23.26 6.40 19.61
CA LYS A 328 -24.02 6.66 20.84
C LYS A 328 -24.81 7.98 20.78
N SER A 329 -24.19 9.03 20.24
CA SER A 329 -24.83 10.36 20.10
C SER A 329 -26.02 10.36 19.14
N LEU A 330 -25.90 9.70 17.98
CA LEU A 330 -26.92 9.71 16.93
C LEU A 330 -28.11 8.77 17.19
N GLY A 331 -27.95 7.76 18.06
CA GLY A 331 -29.01 6.85 18.49
C GLY A 331 -29.83 6.28 17.31
N LYS A 332 -31.12 6.63 17.24
CA LYS A 332 -32.06 6.14 16.20
C LYS A 332 -31.75 6.70 14.79
N HIS A 333 -31.17 7.90 14.68
CA HIS A 333 -30.79 8.51 13.41
C HIS A 333 -29.59 7.79 12.78
N TRP A 334 -28.72 7.19 13.59
CA TRP A 334 -27.61 6.36 13.11
C TRP A 334 -28.09 5.22 12.20
N ARG A 335 -29.26 4.63 12.51
CA ARG A 335 -29.84 3.59 11.65
C ARG A 335 -30.26 4.13 10.29
N HIS A 336 -30.83 5.33 10.22
CA HIS A 336 -31.25 5.96 8.96
C HIS A 336 -30.05 6.28 8.08
N ILE A 337 -28.95 6.73 8.68
CA ILE A 337 -27.68 6.97 7.98
C ILE A 337 -27.16 5.67 7.32
N HIS A 338 -27.17 4.56 8.05
CA HIS A 338 -26.75 3.25 7.51
C HIS A 338 -27.72 2.67 6.46
N LEU A 339 -28.95 3.17 6.36
CA LEU A 339 -29.88 2.77 5.29
C LEU A 339 -29.49 3.37 3.93
N LEU A 340 -28.74 4.48 3.91
CA LEU A 340 -28.25 5.10 2.67
C LEU A 340 -27.25 4.21 1.92
N SER A 341 -26.65 3.21 2.57
CA SER A 341 -25.79 2.22 1.91
C SER A 341 -26.52 1.35 0.88
N VAL A 342 -27.85 1.30 0.92
CA VAL A 342 -28.68 0.54 -0.03
C VAL A 342 -28.82 1.25 -1.37
N PRO A 343 -29.31 2.51 -1.43
CA PRO A 343 -29.26 3.26 -2.68
C PRO A 343 -27.82 3.45 -3.17
N ALA A 344 -26.83 3.54 -2.27
CA ALA A 344 -25.42 3.55 -2.67
C ALA A 344 -25.02 2.27 -3.42
N LEU A 345 -25.38 1.07 -2.93
CA LEU A 345 -25.09 -0.19 -3.64
C LEU A 345 -25.72 -0.22 -5.03
N LEU A 346 -26.99 0.20 -5.16
CA LEU A 346 -27.68 0.25 -6.45
C LEU A 346 -26.98 1.19 -7.43
N LEU A 347 -26.64 2.40 -6.99
CA LEU A 347 -25.94 3.39 -7.80
C LEU A 347 -24.52 2.94 -8.16
N SER A 348 -23.80 2.26 -7.25
CA SER A 348 -22.50 1.66 -7.53
C SER A 348 -22.61 0.55 -8.58
N ALA A 349 -23.63 -0.31 -8.51
CA ALA A 349 -23.85 -1.34 -9.52
C ALA A 349 -24.17 -0.74 -10.89
N ILE A 350 -25.03 0.29 -10.95
CA ILE A 350 -25.34 1.04 -12.18
C ILE A 350 -24.06 1.67 -12.75
N HIS A 351 -23.28 2.36 -11.92
CA HIS A 351 -21.99 2.93 -12.29
C HIS A 351 -21.05 1.89 -12.92
N THR A 352 -20.91 0.72 -12.29
CA THR A 352 -20.04 -0.35 -12.80
C THR A 352 -20.53 -0.91 -14.14
N VAL A 353 -21.84 -1.09 -14.32
CA VAL A 353 -22.43 -1.61 -15.56
C VAL A 353 -22.34 -0.59 -16.70
N MET A 354 -22.50 0.70 -16.42
CA MET A 354 -22.51 1.75 -17.44
C MET A 354 -21.10 2.12 -17.92
N ILE A 355 -20.14 2.27 -17.01
CA ILE A 355 -18.76 2.65 -17.38
C ILE A 355 -17.98 1.43 -17.88
N GLY A 356 -18.23 0.27 -17.29
CA GLY A 356 -17.42 -0.92 -17.51
C GLY A 356 -16.06 -0.85 -16.83
N SER A 357 -15.69 -1.86 -16.05
CA SER A 357 -14.28 -2.09 -15.72
C SER A 357 -13.61 -2.82 -16.88
N HIS A 358 -12.29 -2.74 -17.06
CA HIS A 358 -11.60 -3.42 -18.17
C HIS A 358 -11.81 -4.95 -18.17
N TYR A 359 -12.35 -5.52 -17.08
CA TYR A 359 -12.83 -6.91 -16.96
C TYR A 359 -14.35 -7.13 -17.11
N LEU A 360 -15.19 -6.09 -16.90
CA LEU A 360 -16.66 -6.19 -16.99
C LEU A 360 -17.28 -5.30 -18.07
N GLY A 361 -16.45 -4.65 -18.90
CA GLY A 361 -16.80 -4.12 -20.21
C GLY A 361 -17.63 -2.85 -20.23
N ALA A 362 -17.22 -1.89 -21.07
CA ALA A 362 -18.13 -0.87 -21.59
C ALA A 362 -19.35 -1.53 -22.27
N VAL A 363 -20.37 -0.73 -22.64
CA VAL A 363 -21.54 -1.14 -23.45
C VAL A 363 -21.12 -1.51 -24.90
N ARG A 364 -20.15 -2.40 -25.04
CA ARG A 364 -19.80 -3.09 -26.27
C ARG A 364 -20.36 -4.50 -26.18
N LEU A 365 -21.05 -4.93 -27.24
CA LEU A 365 -21.65 -6.25 -27.41
C LEU A 365 -20.60 -7.38 -27.53
N SER A 366 -19.72 -7.53 -26.55
CA SER A 366 -18.94 -8.74 -26.37
C SER A 366 -19.70 -9.69 -25.44
N TRP A 367 -19.66 -10.99 -25.73
CA TRP A 367 -20.42 -11.97 -24.95
C TRP A 367 -19.92 -12.03 -23.48
N GLN A 368 -18.63 -11.79 -23.26
CA GLN A 368 -18.02 -11.74 -21.93
C GLN A 368 -18.56 -10.57 -21.10
N ASN A 369 -18.73 -9.39 -21.70
CA ASN A 369 -19.23 -8.19 -21.01
C ASN A 369 -20.69 -8.33 -20.58
N GLN A 370 -21.53 -8.94 -21.42
CA GLN A 370 -22.93 -9.19 -21.07
C GLN A 370 -23.05 -10.20 -19.92
N LEU A 371 -22.27 -11.28 -19.95
CA LEU A 371 -22.27 -12.27 -18.88
C LEU A 371 -21.81 -11.66 -17.54
N ALA A 372 -20.75 -10.86 -17.59
CA ALA A 372 -20.24 -10.06 -16.49
C ALA A 372 -21.28 -9.11 -15.87
N ALA A 373 -21.93 -8.29 -16.70
CA ALA A 373 -22.96 -7.34 -16.25
C ALA A 373 -24.19 -8.06 -15.68
N VAL A 374 -24.61 -9.16 -16.29
CA VAL A 374 -25.71 -10.01 -15.79
C VAL A 374 -25.32 -10.61 -14.44
N LEU A 375 -24.11 -11.14 -14.29
CA LEU A 375 -23.64 -11.72 -13.04
C LEU A 375 -23.59 -10.68 -11.91
N LEU A 376 -23.06 -9.48 -12.17
CA LEU A 376 -23.05 -8.38 -11.19
C LEU A 376 -24.47 -7.94 -10.80
N SER A 377 -25.38 -7.87 -11.77
CA SER A 377 -26.79 -7.55 -11.54
C SER A 377 -27.48 -8.62 -10.69
N LEU A 378 -27.21 -9.90 -10.97
CA LEU A 378 -27.70 -11.04 -10.19
C LEU A 378 -27.15 -11.03 -8.76
N ILE A 379 -25.85 -10.75 -8.56
CA ILE A 379 -25.26 -10.61 -7.22
C ILE A 379 -25.93 -9.48 -6.46
N THR A 380 -26.09 -8.31 -7.09
CA THR A 380 -26.72 -7.15 -6.45
C THR A 380 -28.17 -7.46 -6.07
N LEU A 381 -28.92 -8.10 -6.96
CA LEU A 381 -30.29 -8.55 -6.69
C LEU A 381 -30.32 -9.57 -5.54
N ALA A 382 -29.42 -10.55 -5.52
CA ALA A 382 -29.32 -11.54 -4.47
C ALA A 382 -29.04 -10.90 -3.10
N VAL A 383 -28.15 -9.91 -3.04
CA VAL A 383 -27.86 -9.15 -1.81
C VAL A 383 -29.10 -8.42 -1.30
N LEU A 384 -29.89 -7.80 -2.20
CA LEU A 384 -31.14 -7.15 -1.84
C LEU A 384 -32.22 -8.14 -1.37
N LEU A 385 -32.32 -9.29 -2.03
CA LEU A 385 -33.24 -10.37 -1.66
C LEU A 385 -32.87 -10.94 -0.29
N ILE A 386 -31.60 -11.27 -0.04
CA ILE A 386 -31.09 -11.78 1.25
C ILE A 386 -31.34 -10.77 2.37
N ARG A 387 -31.37 -9.47 2.08
CA ARG A 387 -31.68 -8.45 3.07
C ARG A 387 -33.17 -8.28 3.35
N SER A 388 -34.02 -8.56 2.36
CA SER A 388 -35.48 -8.45 2.46
C SER A 388 -36.07 -9.57 3.31
N ARG A 389 -36.86 -9.20 4.33
CA ARG A 389 -37.58 -10.18 5.19
C ARG A 389 -38.54 -11.06 4.38
N TYR A 390 -39.13 -10.50 3.33
CA TYR A 390 -40.08 -11.22 2.46
C TYR A 390 -39.44 -12.42 1.76
N SER A 391 -38.16 -12.36 1.42
CA SER A 391 -37.47 -13.48 0.78
C SER A 391 -37.30 -14.67 1.73
N TRP A 392 -37.00 -14.40 3.00
CA TRP A 392 -36.87 -15.44 4.03
C TRP A 392 -38.21 -16.08 4.39
N LEU A 393 -39.28 -15.28 4.36
CA LEU A 393 -40.66 -15.74 4.50
C LEU A 393 -41.04 -16.68 3.34
N TYR A 394 -40.79 -16.25 2.11
CA TYR A 394 -41.10 -17.03 0.91
C TYR A 394 -40.35 -18.37 0.87
N LEU A 395 -39.08 -18.38 1.28
CA LEU A 395 -38.25 -19.59 1.35
C LEU A 395 -38.53 -20.47 2.59
N ARG A 396 -39.46 -20.08 3.47
CA ARG A 396 -39.74 -20.74 4.77
C ARG A 396 -38.49 -20.93 5.67
N LEU A 397 -37.53 -20.02 5.58
CA LEU A 397 -36.26 -20.05 6.32
C LEU A 397 -36.21 -19.01 7.45
N GLU A 398 -37.36 -18.56 7.95
CA GLU A 398 -37.47 -17.52 8.98
C GLU A 398 -36.61 -17.77 10.23
N LYS A 399 -36.41 -19.05 10.60
CA LYS A 399 -35.57 -19.46 11.74
C LYS A 399 -34.13 -18.94 11.69
N PHE A 400 -33.63 -18.58 10.50
CA PHE A 400 -32.28 -18.07 10.29
C PHE A 400 -32.23 -16.55 10.12
N TYR A 401 -33.38 -15.88 9.95
CA TYR A 401 -33.42 -14.43 9.79
C TYR A 401 -33.29 -13.74 11.14
N VAL A 402 -32.20 -12.99 11.33
CA VAL A 402 -32.02 -12.16 12.54
C VAL A 402 -32.72 -10.81 12.33
N PRO A 403 -33.87 -10.55 12.97
CA PRO A 403 -34.56 -9.28 12.80
C PRO A 403 -33.71 -8.12 13.32
N PRO A 404 -33.84 -6.92 12.74
CA PRO A 404 -33.18 -5.75 13.27
C PRO A 404 -33.72 -5.47 14.67
N ASN A 405 -32.88 -5.70 15.69
CA ASN A 405 -33.26 -5.57 17.10
C ASN A 405 -33.97 -4.22 17.33
N LYS A 406 -35.14 -4.24 17.98
CA LYS A 406 -35.76 -3.02 18.50
C LYS A 406 -34.79 -2.51 19.57
N SER A 407 -34.08 -1.43 19.29
CA SER A 407 -33.14 -0.83 20.25
C SER A 407 -33.86 -0.63 21.59
N ARG A 408 -33.36 -1.27 22.64
CA ARG A 408 -33.48 -0.74 24.00
C ARG A 408 -32.65 0.54 24.08
#